data_AF-A0A0Q4QFQ8-F1
#
_entry.id   AF-A0A0Q4QFQ8-F1
#
_cell.length_a   1.000
_cell.length_b   1.000
_cell.length_c   1.000
_cell.angle_alpha   90.00
_cell.angle_beta   90.00
_cell.angle_gamma   90.00
#
_symmetry.space_group_name_H-M   'P 1'
#
loop_
_entity.id
_entity.type
_entity.pdbx_description
1 polymer ?
#
loop_
_entity_poly.entity_id
_entity_poly.type
_entity_poly.pdbx_seq_one_letter_code
_entity_poly.pdbx_strand_id
1 'polypeptide(L)'
;MKAVIRQVLEEPMFRCDLREKQREVLWLLLAGAEKEVIARTLFITEETVRKHSRTIYEKLGIDGKAQLAKWVIEQIAASVDEPQPFTKEELFKNSMNHTR
;
A
#
# COMPACT_ATOMS: atom_id res chain seq x y z
N MET A 1 -7.89 -9.48 3.19
CA MET A 1 -7.25 -8.27 2.64
C MET A 1 -6.04 -7.78 3.46
N LYS A 2 -6.13 -7.63 4.80
CA LYS A 2 -5.00 -7.14 5.62
C LYS A 2 -3.70 -7.96 5.53
N ALA A 3 -3.78 -9.30 5.48
CA ALA A 3 -2.58 -10.16 5.49
C ALA A 3 -1.74 -10.04 4.21
N VAL A 4 -2.39 -10.03 3.04
CA VAL A 4 -1.73 -9.93 1.73
C VAL A 4 -1.02 -8.57 1.58
N ILE A 5 -1.70 -7.47 1.90
CA ILE A 5 -1.09 -6.13 1.84
C ILE A 5 0.08 -6.03 2.81
N ARG A 6 0.00 -6.66 3.99
CA ARG A 6 1.11 -6.71 4.95
C ARG A 6 2.34 -7.37 4.38
N GLN A 7 2.18 -8.57 3.80
CA GLN A 7 3.26 -9.33 3.21
C GLN A 7 3.92 -8.59 2.03
N VAL A 8 3.12 -7.97 1.15
CA VAL A 8 3.62 -7.25 -0.02
C VAL A 8 4.43 -6.00 0.37
N LEU A 9 4.00 -5.28 1.42
CA LEU A 9 4.64 -4.02 1.80
C LEU A 9 5.84 -4.18 2.75
N GLU A 10 6.07 -5.36 3.33
CA GLU A 10 7.17 -5.59 4.28
C GLU A 10 8.55 -5.28 3.68
N GLU A 11 8.83 -5.79 2.49
CA GLU A 11 10.11 -5.61 1.82
C GLU A 11 10.34 -4.17 1.31
N PRO A 12 9.37 -3.51 0.64
CA PRO A 12 9.45 -2.07 0.34
C PRO A 12 9.65 -1.20 1.59
N MET A 13 8.94 -1.50 2.69
CA MET A 13 9.07 -0.73 3.93
C MET A 13 10.45 -0.87 4.57
N PHE A 14 11.07 -2.05 4.45
CA PHE A 14 12.44 -2.29 4.90
C PHE A 14 13.45 -1.54 4.01
N ARG A 15 13.29 -1.60 2.69
CA ARG A 15 14.15 -0.89 1.72
C ARG A 15 14.14 0.63 1.92
N CYS A 16 13.01 1.20 2.29
CA CYS A 16 12.87 2.62 2.62
C CYS A 16 13.28 2.98 4.07
N ASP A 17 13.81 2.03 4.84
CA ASP A 17 14.26 2.20 6.22
C ASP A 17 13.16 2.79 7.14
N LEU A 18 11.91 2.37 6.95
CA LEU A 18 10.83 2.78 7.84
C LEU A 18 11.01 2.14 9.21
N ARG A 19 11.15 2.96 10.25
CA ARG A 19 11.29 2.52 11.65
C ARG A 19 9.96 2.03 12.20
N GLU A 20 10.01 1.21 13.25
CA GLU A 20 8.83 0.55 13.86
C GLU A 20 7.63 1.51 14.05
N LYS A 21 7.84 2.65 14.71
CA LYS A 21 6.78 3.64 14.92
C LYS A 21 6.22 4.25 13.63
N GLN A 22 7.06 4.41 12.62
CA GLN A 22 6.63 4.90 11.30
C GLN A 22 5.81 3.84 10.56
N ARG A 23 6.14 2.54 10.74
CA ARG A 23 5.33 1.44 10.19
C ARG A 23 3.94 1.42 10.82
N GLU A 24 3.83 1.60 12.14
CA GLU A 24 2.53 1.69 12.82
C GLU A 24 1.67 2.84 12.27
N VAL A 25 2.27 4.03 12.13
CA VAL A 25 1.58 5.19 11.54
C VAL A 25 1.15 4.91 10.11
N LEU A 26 2.03 4.34 9.29
CA LEU A 26 1.73 3.97 7.90
C LEU A 26 0.55 3.01 7.82
N TRP A 27 0.50 1.97 8.66
CA TRP A 27 -0.62 1.02 8.67
C TRP A 27 -1.96 1.68 8.96
N LEU A 28 -1.98 2.65 9.89
CA LEU A 28 -3.20 3.38 10.21
C LEU A 28 -3.59 4.38 9.10
N LEU A 29 -2.61 5.01 8.46
CA LEU A 29 -2.86 5.84 7.28
C LEU A 29 -3.49 5.05 6.13
N LEU A 30 -2.97 3.84 5.87
CA LEU A 30 -3.52 2.92 4.85
C LEU A 30 -4.90 2.37 5.23
N ALA A 31 -5.18 2.23 6.51
CA ALA A 31 -6.54 1.94 7.00
C ALA A 31 -7.50 3.14 6.87
N GLY A 32 -7.02 4.29 6.37
CA GLY A 32 -7.82 5.49 6.18
C GLY A 32 -8.03 6.31 7.44
N ALA A 33 -7.36 5.99 8.55
CA ALA A 33 -7.54 6.69 9.82
C ALA A 33 -7.13 8.17 9.71
N GLU A 34 -7.90 9.03 10.37
CA GLU A 34 -7.56 10.44 10.52
C GLU A 34 -6.46 10.63 11.57
N LYS A 35 -5.68 11.70 11.44
CA LYS A 35 -4.47 11.93 12.26
C LYS A 35 -4.78 11.97 13.76
N GLU A 36 -5.94 12.50 14.14
CA GLU A 36 -6.43 12.49 15.52
C GLU A 36 -6.66 11.07 16.04
N VAL A 37 -7.25 10.19 15.21
CA VAL A 37 -7.46 8.78 15.56
C VAL A 37 -6.11 8.08 15.73
N ILE A 38 -5.18 8.30 14.81
CA ILE A 38 -3.82 7.75 14.89
C ILE A 38 -3.11 8.19 16.18
N ALA A 39 -3.21 9.48 16.51
CA ALA A 39 -2.61 10.05 17.70
C ALA A 39 -3.10 9.35 18.97
N ARG A 40 -4.42 9.18 19.09
CA ARG A 40 -5.06 8.46 20.20
C ARG A 40 -4.65 6.98 20.23
N THR A 41 -4.65 6.29 19.09
CA THR A 41 -4.30 4.86 19.01
C THR A 41 -2.86 4.60 19.42
N LEU A 42 -1.95 5.50 19.06
CA LEU A 42 -0.51 5.32 19.32
C LEU A 42 -0.01 6.04 20.56
N PHE A 43 -0.89 6.70 21.33
CA PHE A 43 -0.59 7.50 22.51
C PHE A 43 0.47 8.59 22.24
N ILE A 44 0.34 9.32 21.13
CA ILE A 44 1.20 10.44 20.72
C ILE A 44 0.36 11.66 20.36
N THR A 45 0.98 12.81 20.10
CA THR A 45 0.26 14.01 19.65
C THR A 45 -0.03 13.96 18.14
N GLU A 46 -1.07 14.68 17.70
CA GLU A 46 -1.36 14.82 16.26
C GLU A 46 -0.19 15.45 15.51
N GLU A 47 0.53 16.37 16.13
CA GLU A 47 1.74 16.97 15.56
C GLU A 47 2.85 15.94 15.34
N THR A 48 3.03 15.00 16.26
CA THR A 48 3.95 13.87 16.08
C THR A 48 3.49 12.95 14.95
N VAL A 49 2.18 12.73 14.78
CA VAL A 49 1.63 12.01 13.63
C VAL A 49 1.93 12.73 12.32
N ARG A 50 1.80 14.06 12.27
CA ARG A 50 2.15 14.87 11.08
C ARG A 50 3.64 14.73 10.74
N LYS A 51 4.53 14.83 11.72
CA LYS A 51 5.97 14.62 11.55
C LYS A 51 6.28 13.22 11.02
N HIS A 52 5.71 12.18 11.62
CA HIS A 52 5.87 10.82 11.12
C HIS A 52 5.34 10.66 9.69
N SER A 53 4.16 11.18 9.39
CA SER A 53 3.56 11.14 8.05
C SER A 53 4.48 11.79 7.02
N ARG A 54 5.03 12.97 7.33
CA ARG A 54 5.99 13.66 6.47
C ARG A 54 7.25 12.82 6.22
N THR A 55 7.87 12.29 7.27
CA THR A 55 9.07 11.45 7.11
C THR A 55 8.77 10.16 6.34
N ILE A 56 7.58 9.58 6.50
CA ILE A 56 7.13 8.42 5.72
C ILE A 56 7.06 8.79 4.24
N TYR A 57 6.39 9.89 3.91
CA TYR A 57 6.25 10.38 2.54
C TYR A 57 7.62 10.67 1.90
N GLU A 58 8.51 11.34 2.63
CA GLU A 58 9.89 11.59 2.19
C GLU A 58 10.67 10.29 1.93
N LYS A 59 10.58 9.29 2.81
CA LYS A 59 11.24 7.98 2.66
C LYS A 59 10.68 7.14 1.52
N LEU A 60 9.40 7.32 1.20
CA LEU A 60 8.73 6.64 0.09
C LEU A 60 8.85 7.40 -1.24
N GLY A 61 9.36 8.65 -1.23
CA GLY A 61 9.48 9.49 -2.41
C GLY A 61 8.14 9.95 -2.98
N ILE A 62 7.15 10.20 -2.11
CA ILE A 62 5.77 10.59 -2.49
C ILE A 62 5.32 11.85 -1.75
N ASP A 63 4.30 12.54 -2.27
CA ASP A 63 3.80 13.81 -1.74
C ASP A 63 2.42 13.72 -1.06
N GLY A 64 2.16 12.62 -0.35
CA GLY A 64 1.06 12.54 0.60
C GLY A 64 0.07 11.38 0.40
N LYS A 65 -1.10 11.50 1.05
CA LYS A 65 -2.08 10.39 1.21
C LYS A 65 -2.59 9.84 -0.13
N ALA A 66 -2.82 10.69 -1.12
CA ALA A 66 -3.28 10.27 -2.44
C ALA A 66 -2.21 9.45 -3.19
N GLN A 67 -0.97 9.94 -3.20
CA GLN A 67 0.15 9.20 -3.81
C GLN A 67 0.51 7.95 -3.01
N LEU A 68 0.28 7.93 -1.69
CA LEU A 68 0.46 6.73 -0.88
C LEU A 68 -0.47 5.59 -1.34
N ALA A 69 -1.73 5.89 -1.63
CA ALA A 69 -2.66 4.89 -2.17
C ALA A 69 -2.18 4.35 -3.51
N LYS A 70 -1.72 5.23 -4.41
CA LYS A 70 -1.12 4.84 -5.70
C LYS A 70 0.11 3.95 -5.51
N TRP A 71 1.03 4.34 -4.63
CA TRP A 71 2.24 3.60 -4.34
C TRP A 71 1.93 2.17 -3.85
N VAL A 72 0.93 1.99 -2.98
CA VAL A 72 0.51 0.64 -2.55
C VAL A 72 -0.05 -0.19 -3.70
N ILE A 73 -0.86 0.41 -4.57
CA ILE A 73 -1.39 -0.29 -5.75
C ILE A 73 -0.24 -0.74 -6.66
N GLU A 74 0.78 0.11 -6.85
CA GLU A 74 1.97 -0.23 -7.64
C GLU A 74 2.79 -1.36 -7.00
N GLN A 75 2.96 -1.37 -5.67
CA GLN A 75 3.63 -2.49 -4.98
C GLN A 75 2.85 -3.80 -5.12
N ILE A 76 1.51 -3.74 -4.99
CA ILE A 76 0.66 -4.93 -5.19
C ILE A 76 0.76 -5.41 -6.64
N ALA A 77 0.63 -4.52 -7.61
CA ALA A 77 0.72 -4.85 -9.02
C ALA A 77 2.08 -5.47 -9.38
N ALA A 78 3.17 -4.97 -8.81
CA ALA A 78 4.51 -5.53 -9.03
C ALA A 78 4.74 -6.88 -8.33
N SER A 79 3.93 -7.22 -7.31
CA SER A 79 4.01 -8.50 -6.60
C SER A 79 3.17 -9.63 -7.21
N VAL A 80 2.23 -9.27 -8.09
CA VAL A 80 1.54 -10.24 -8.93
C VAL A 80 2.47 -10.47 -10.13
N ASP A 81 2.92 -11.72 -10.33
CA ASP A 81 3.68 -12.12 -11.52
C ASP A 81 3.08 -11.44 -12.75
N GLU A 82 3.95 -10.85 -13.57
CA GLU A 82 3.68 -10.07 -14.78
C GLU A 82 2.28 -10.40 -15.35
N PRO A 83 1.35 -9.42 -15.50
CA PRO A 83 0.07 -9.72 -16.11
C PRO A 83 0.37 -10.30 -17.48
N GLN A 84 0.19 -11.62 -17.64
CA GLN A 84 0.35 -12.24 -18.93
C GLN A 84 -0.60 -11.46 -19.84
N PRO A 85 -0.09 -10.82 -20.90
CA PRO A 85 -0.95 -10.08 -21.79
C PRO A 85 -1.94 -11.09 -22.34
N PHE A 86 -3.19 -11.06 -21.85
CA PHE A 86 -4.26 -11.84 -22.43
C PHE A 86 -4.37 -11.39 -23.87
N THR A 87 -3.80 -12.19 -24.76
CA THR A 87 -3.90 -11.94 -26.18
C THR A 87 -5.38 -12.02 -26.53
N LYS A 88 -5.83 -11.23 -27.51
CA LYS A 88 -7.23 -11.30 -27.97
C LYS A 88 -7.64 -12.74 -28.26
N GLU A 89 -6.72 -13.56 -28.75
CA GLU A 89 -6.87 -15.00 -29.01
C GLU A 89 -7.22 -15.84 -27.77
N GLU A 90 -6.72 -15.51 -26.59
CA GLU A 90 -7.05 -16.21 -25.33
C GLU A 90 -8.41 -15.79 -24.77
N LEU A 91 -8.80 -14.53 -24.95
CA LEU A 91 -10.15 -14.05 -24.63
C LEU A 91 -11.21 -14.74 -25.50
N PHE A 92 -10.91 -14.96 -26.79
CA PHE A 92 -11.79 -15.69 -27.70
C PHE A 92 -11.94 -17.17 -27.33
N LYS A 93 -10.86 -17.85 -26.91
CA LYS A 93 -10.91 -19.28 -26.51
C LYS A 93 -11.74 -19.50 -25.23
N ASN A 94 -11.64 -18.61 -24.25
CA ASN A 94 -12.40 -18.75 -23.01
C ASN A 94 -13.90 -18.44 -23.18
N SER A 95 -14.27 -17.64 -24.18
CA SER A 95 -15.68 -17.34 -24.50
C SER A 95 -16.40 -18.50 -25.20
N MET A 96 -15.66 -19.47 -25.75
CA MET A 96 -16.20 -20.64 -26.47
C MET A 96 -16.39 -21.88 -25.59
N ASN A 97 -15.94 -21.86 -24.32
CA ASN A 97 -16.08 -23.01 -23.41
C ASN A 97 -17.45 -23.07 -22.70
N HIS A 98 -18.43 -22.27 -23.13
CA HIS A 98 -19.81 -22.31 -22.60
C HIS A 98 -20.84 -22.77 -23.65
N THR A 99 -20.43 -23.59 -24.61
CA THR A 99 -21.39 -24.31 -25.46
C THR A 99 -20.91 -25.72 -25.74
N ARG A 100 -21.02 -26.59 -24.75
CA ARG A 100 -21.52 -27.96 -24.95
C ARG A 100 -22.01 -28.57 -23.64
#